data_AF-A0A352UKE2-F1
#
_entry.id   AF-A0A352UKE2-F1
#
_cell.length_a   1.000
_cell.length_b   1.000
_cell.length_c   1.000
_cell.angle_alpha   90.00
_cell.angle_beta   90.00
_cell.angle_gamma   90.00
#
_symmetry.space_group_name_H-M   'P 1'
#
loop_
_entity.id
_entity.type
_entity.pdbx_description
1 polymer ?
#
loop_
_entity_poly.entity_id
_entity_poly.type
_entity_poly.pdbx_seq_one_letter_code
_entity_poly.pdbx_strand_id
1 'polypeptide(L)'
;MDFTFDKGSQDSPKGHAILYFRSFDDHDQCWATYIVILPILVDVSKYVPPFLMNQMGEIGPTDLSAFAFPPAPEQVDGFGYLEELASGRDDDVLYGGTMNTSDIPSALMVVNEAIAWYAQLYADNTAPETESDPSDVSIDALPGFGVNEVLYELMSDADKLGELTRQVGRLRDALNIGDRGLAEDTQQEIAILGHHLPDNHQITELVDAARSGDDTGAKLADLYLQRCFHLISEEYMKVGEVESQIRQLEAGGTPGQ
;
A
#
# COMPACT_ATOMS: atom_id res chain seq x y z
N MET A 1 11.13 -15.93 2.10
CA MET A 1 11.37 -17.24 1.43
C MET A 1 11.59 -16.93 -0.05
N ASP A 2 12.36 -17.73 -0.79
CA ASP A 2 12.56 -17.48 -2.23
C ASP A 2 11.61 -18.37 -3.04
N PHE A 3 10.75 -17.76 -3.87
CA PHE A 3 9.86 -18.45 -4.80
C PHE A 3 10.60 -18.73 -6.11
N THR A 4 10.44 -19.94 -6.65
CA THR A 4 11.15 -20.36 -7.86
C THR A 4 10.17 -20.84 -8.92
N PHE A 5 10.46 -20.55 -10.19
CA PHE A 5 9.64 -21.01 -11.31
C PHE A 5 10.10 -22.41 -11.73
N ASP A 6 9.21 -23.39 -11.61
CA ASP A 6 9.39 -24.71 -12.23
C ASP A 6 8.84 -24.72 -13.66
N LYS A 7 7.84 -23.87 -13.94
CA LYS A 7 7.31 -23.61 -15.28
C LYS A 7 6.95 -22.13 -15.39
N GLY A 8 7.23 -21.55 -16.56
CA GLY A 8 7.05 -20.11 -16.78
C GLY A 8 8.38 -19.36 -16.80
N SER A 9 8.32 -18.04 -16.70
CA SER A 9 9.51 -17.19 -16.60
C SER A 9 9.23 -15.95 -15.76
N GLN A 10 10.25 -15.52 -15.02
CA GLN A 10 10.23 -14.24 -14.31
C GLN A 10 10.15 -13.04 -15.25
N ASP A 11 10.67 -13.17 -16.48
CA ASP A 11 10.67 -12.10 -17.48
C ASP A 11 9.36 -12.04 -18.30
N SER A 12 8.46 -12.99 -18.09
CA SER A 12 7.18 -13.06 -18.80
C SER A 12 6.11 -13.77 -17.96
N PRO A 13 5.80 -13.27 -16.75
CA PRO A 13 4.77 -13.83 -15.90
C PRO A 13 3.40 -13.75 -16.59
N LYS A 14 2.60 -14.81 -16.45
CA LYS A 14 1.32 -14.95 -17.15
C LYS A 14 0.17 -14.15 -16.51
N GLY A 15 0.32 -13.78 -15.24
CA GLY A 15 -0.74 -13.17 -14.43
C GLY A 15 -1.59 -14.21 -13.70
N HIS A 16 -1.28 -15.49 -13.86
CA HIS A 16 -1.93 -16.59 -13.16
C HIS A 16 -0.91 -17.72 -12.93
N ALA A 17 -0.86 -18.24 -11.72
CA ALA A 17 0.16 -19.19 -11.30
C ALA A 17 -0.37 -20.22 -10.31
N ILE A 18 0.09 -21.47 -10.44
CA ILE A 18 -0.06 -22.49 -9.41
C ILE A 18 1.14 -22.34 -8.45
N LEU A 19 0.88 -21.98 -7.20
CA LEU A 19 1.87 -22.01 -6.13
C LEU A 19 1.75 -23.33 -5.38
N TYR A 20 2.85 -24.07 -5.27
CA TYR A 20 2.86 -25.33 -4.55
C TYR A 20 4.00 -25.45 -3.54
N PHE A 21 3.75 -26.28 -2.54
CA PHE A 21 4.64 -26.60 -1.44
C PHE A 21 4.72 -28.12 -1.25
N ARG A 22 5.79 -28.57 -0.60
CA ARG A 22 5.90 -29.94 -0.07
C ARG A 22 5.65 -29.95 1.43
N SER A 23 5.00 -30.99 1.94
CA SER A 23 4.88 -31.16 3.39
C SER A 23 6.26 -31.39 4.02
N PHE A 24 6.49 -30.84 5.21
CA PHE A 24 7.68 -31.11 6.02
C PHE A 24 7.76 -32.57 6.48
N ASP A 25 6.60 -33.17 6.80
CA ASP A 25 6.53 -34.54 7.35
C ASP A 25 6.56 -35.61 6.25
N ASP A 26 6.08 -35.27 5.05
CA ASP A 26 5.99 -36.17 3.90
C ASP A 26 6.22 -35.40 2.59
N HIS A 27 7.45 -35.42 2.08
CA HIS A 27 7.83 -34.68 0.87
C HIS A 27 7.11 -35.15 -0.40
N ASP A 28 6.47 -36.32 -0.40
CA ASP A 28 5.67 -36.77 -1.53
C ASP A 28 4.32 -36.04 -1.60
N GLN A 29 3.86 -35.45 -0.49
CA GLN A 29 2.63 -34.66 -0.46
C GLN A 29 2.84 -33.26 -1.04
N CYS A 30 2.09 -32.96 -2.09
CA CYS A 30 1.97 -31.64 -2.68
C CYS A 30 0.76 -30.91 -2.11
N TRP A 31 0.97 -29.64 -1.77
CA TRP A 31 -0.06 -28.72 -1.32
C TRP A 31 -0.02 -27.51 -2.24
N ALA A 32 -1.17 -27.09 -2.78
CA ALA A 32 -1.19 -26.05 -3.79
C ALA A 32 -2.34 -25.05 -3.60
N THR A 33 -2.10 -23.83 -4.05
CA THR A 33 -3.09 -22.78 -4.24
C THR A 33 -2.90 -22.15 -5.62
N TYR A 34 -3.89 -21.39 -6.08
CA TYR A 34 -3.88 -20.74 -7.38
C TYR A 34 -3.90 -19.22 -7.22
N ILE A 35 -2.85 -18.56 -7.66
CA ILE A 35 -2.70 -17.10 -7.66
C ILE A 35 -3.27 -16.54 -8.97
N VAL A 36 -4.05 -15.48 -8.86
CA VAL A 36 -4.63 -14.74 -9.99
C VAL A 36 -4.36 -13.25 -9.79
N ILE A 37 -3.81 -12.62 -10.83
CA ILE A 37 -3.70 -11.17 -10.98
C ILE A 37 -4.71 -10.73 -12.05
N LEU A 38 -5.68 -9.90 -11.67
CA LEU A 38 -6.67 -9.38 -12.58
C LEU A 38 -6.06 -8.24 -13.42
N PRO A 39 -6.08 -8.32 -14.75
CA PRO A 39 -5.55 -7.28 -15.62
C PRO A 39 -6.49 -6.06 -15.75
N ILE A 40 -7.70 -6.14 -15.18
CA ILE A 40 -8.71 -5.08 -15.22
C ILE A 40 -9.10 -4.79 -13.78
N LEU A 41 -8.90 -3.53 -13.36
CA LEU A 41 -9.33 -3.07 -12.04
C LEU A 41 -10.85 -3.16 -11.92
N VAL A 42 -11.31 -3.85 -10.88
CA VAL A 42 -12.72 -3.97 -10.56
C VAL A 42 -13.07 -2.97 -9.45
N ASP A 43 -14.05 -2.13 -9.73
CA ASP A 43 -14.68 -1.29 -8.71
C ASP A 43 -15.81 -2.09 -8.05
N VAL A 44 -15.47 -2.68 -6.91
CA VAL A 44 -16.29 -3.61 -6.14
C VAL A 44 -17.57 -2.94 -5.62
N SER A 45 -17.52 -1.62 -5.39
CA SER A 45 -18.67 -0.82 -4.93
C SER A 45 -19.83 -0.83 -5.92
N LYS A 46 -19.55 -1.06 -7.21
CA LYS A 46 -20.58 -1.20 -8.26
C LYS A 46 -21.37 -2.51 -8.16
N TYR A 47 -20.82 -3.52 -7.51
CA TYR A 47 -21.37 -4.88 -7.51
C TYR A 47 -21.81 -5.35 -6.12
N VAL A 48 -21.34 -4.70 -5.06
CA VAL A 48 -21.71 -5.02 -3.68
C VAL A 48 -22.78 -4.04 -3.19
N PRO A 49 -23.97 -4.52 -2.79
CA PRO A 49 -24.99 -3.67 -2.19
C PRO A 49 -24.45 -2.91 -0.97
N PRO A 50 -24.81 -1.62 -0.77
CA PRO A 50 -24.24 -0.79 0.29
C PRO A 50 -24.35 -1.38 1.70
N PHE A 51 -25.40 -2.16 1.98
CA PHE A 51 -25.62 -2.80 3.28
C PHE A 51 -24.72 -4.03 3.53
N LEU A 52 -24.08 -4.58 2.49
CA LEU A 52 -23.13 -5.69 2.59
C LEU A 52 -21.67 -5.22 2.63
N MET A 53 -21.38 -3.97 2.26
CA MET A 53 -20.01 -3.43 2.32
C MET A 53 -19.42 -3.51 3.73
N ASN A 54 -20.23 -3.21 4.77
CA ASN A 54 -19.81 -3.31 6.16
C ASN A 54 -19.65 -4.76 6.67
N GLN A 55 -20.09 -5.77 5.90
CA GLN A 55 -20.01 -7.20 6.26
C GLN A 55 -18.91 -7.96 5.51
N MET A 56 -18.28 -7.36 4.50
CA MET A 56 -17.20 -8.01 3.74
C MET A 56 -15.86 -8.06 4.48
N GLY A 57 -15.75 -7.44 5.67
CA GLY A 57 -14.53 -7.46 6.47
C GLY A 57 -13.35 -6.77 5.77
N GLU A 58 -12.13 -7.12 6.18
CA GLU A 58 -10.83 -6.57 5.72
C GLU A 58 -10.53 -6.77 4.22
N ILE A 59 -11.43 -7.38 3.44
CA ILE A 59 -11.22 -7.63 1.99
C ILE A 59 -11.41 -6.32 1.23
N GLY A 60 -10.30 -5.60 1.06
CA GLY A 60 -10.26 -4.35 0.31
C GLY A 60 -10.41 -4.54 -1.21
N PRO A 61 -10.64 -3.47 -1.98
CA PRO A 61 -10.69 -3.53 -3.45
C PRO A 61 -9.41 -4.10 -4.08
N THR A 62 -8.27 -3.93 -3.42
CA THR A 62 -6.95 -4.48 -3.77
C THR A 62 -6.82 -5.98 -3.55
N ASP A 63 -7.49 -6.55 -2.55
CA ASP A 63 -7.54 -8.01 -2.36
C ASP A 63 -8.28 -8.71 -3.51
N LEU A 64 -8.94 -7.95 -4.38
CA LEU A 64 -9.64 -8.49 -5.55
C LEU A 64 -8.83 -8.32 -6.84
N SER A 65 -7.80 -7.48 -6.88
CA SER A 65 -6.92 -7.38 -8.05
C SER A 65 -5.81 -8.44 -8.06
N ALA A 66 -5.39 -8.92 -6.89
CA ALA A 66 -4.44 -10.02 -6.76
C ALA A 66 -4.83 -10.90 -5.57
N PHE A 67 -5.10 -12.19 -5.81
CA PHE A 67 -5.52 -13.11 -4.75
C PHE A 67 -5.09 -14.55 -5.03
N ALA A 68 -5.12 -15.38 -3.98
CA ALA A 68 -4.97 -16.82 -4.10
C ALA A 68 -6.23 -17.55 -3.68
N PHE A 69 -6.58 -18.62 -4.38
CA PHE A 69 -7.67 -19.50 -3.99
C PHE A 69 -7.33 -20.98 -4.24
N PRO A 70 -7.51 -21.87 -3.25
CA PRO A 70 -7.96 -21.61 -1.87
C PRO A 70 -6.95 -20.76 -1.06
N PRO A 71 -7.37 -19.94 -0.07
CA PRO A 71 -6.47 -19.01 0.61
C PRO A 71 -5.29 -19.68 1.33
N ALA A 72 -5.53 -20.84 1.93
CA ALA A 72 -4.48 -21.74 2.37
C ALA A 72 -4.29 -22.84 1.30
N PRO A 73 -3.06 -23.30 1.03
CA PRO A 73 -2.84 -24.40 0.10
C PRO A 73 -3.61 -25.65 0.53
N GLU A 74 -4.16 -26.38 -0.44
CA GLU A 74 -4.86 -27.64 -0.22
C GLU A 74 -4.06 -28.81 -0.80
N GLN A 75 -4.22 -30.01 -0.22
CA GLN A 75 -3.54 -31.19 -0.72
C GLN A 75 -4.04 -31.55 -2.13
N VAL A 76 -3.11 -31.82 -3.03
CA VAL A 76 -3.38 -32.25 -4.41
C VAL A 76 -2.75 -33.62 -4.70
N ASP A 77 -3.13 -34.22 -5.83
CA ASP A 77 -2.68 -35.55 -6.28
C ASP A 77 -1.23 -35.55 -6.81
N GLY A 78 -0.32 -34.92 -6.07
CA GLY A 78 1.11 -34.82 -6.38
C GLY A 78 1.44 -33.79 -7.46
N PHE A 79 2.73 -33.70 -7.79
CA PHE A 79 3.24 -32.70 -8.73
C PHE A 79 2.82 -32.96 -10.19
N GLY A 80 2.71 -34.22 -10.60
CA GLY A 80 2.29 -34.56 -11.97
C GLY A 80 0.89 -34.02 -12.30
N TYR A 81 -0.02 -34.02 -11.33
CA TYR A 81 -1.35 -33.40 -11.48
C TYR A 81 -1.24 -31.88 -11.72
N LEU A 82 -0.32 -31.20 -11.02
CA LEU A 82 -0.08 -29.76 -11.21
C LEU A 82 0.52 -29.46 -12.58
N GLU A 83 1.44 -30.30 -13.07
CA GLU A 83 2.03 -30.15 -14.41
C GLU A 83 0.98 -30.30 -15.53
N GLU A 84 0.08 -31.27 -15.41
CA GLU A 84 -1.03 -31.45 -16.35
C GLU A 84 -1.98 -30.24 -16.32
N LEU A 85 -2.36 -29.77 -15.12
CA LEU A 85 -3.25 -28.62 -14.95
C LEU A 85 -2.64 -27.34 -15.55
N ALA A 86 -1.38 -27.04 -15.20
CA ALA A 86 -0.66 -25.89 -15.70
C ALA A 86 -0.49 -25.94 -17.23
N SER A 87 -0.31 -27.13 -17.80
CA SER A 87 -0.16 -27.31 -19.25
C SER A 87 -1.46 -27.10 -20.01
N GLY A 88 -2.59 -27.53 -19.45
CA GLY A 88 -3.90 -27.28 -20.05
C GLY A 88 -4.32 -25.81 -20.06
N ARG A 89 -3.80 -25.01 -19.12
CA ARG A 89 -4.20 -23.62 -18.89
C ARG A 89 -3.15 -22.57 -19.28
N ASP A 90 -1.94 -23.03 -19.60
CA ASP A 90 -0.76 -22.17 -19.77
C ASP A 90 -0.48 -21.32 -18.51
N ASP A 91 -0.56 -21.96 -17.34
CA ASP A 91 -0.23 -21.35 -16.05
C ASP A 91 1.28 -21.42 -15.78
N ASP A 92 1.78 -20.41 -15.07
CA ASP A 92 3.07 -20.49 -14.38
C ASP A 92 2.98 -21.50 -13.21
N VAL A 93 4.10 -22.13 -12.86
CA VAL A 93 4.20 -23.03 -11.70
C VAL A 93 5.33 -22.55 -10.80
N LEU A 94 4.98 -22.23 -9.56
CA LEU A 94 5.85 -21.67 -8.55
C LEU A 94 6.06 -22.67 -7.42
N TYR A 95 7.32 -22.95 -7.10
CA TYR A 95 7.69 -23.71 -5.91
C TYR A 95 7.96 -22.76 -4.73
N GLY A 96 7.17 -22.92 -3.67
CA GLY A 96 7.24 -22.14 -2.43
C GLY A 96 7.99 -22.82 -1.29
N GLY A 97 8.64 -23.97 -1.53
CA GLY A 97 9.42 -24.67 -0.53
C GLY A 97 8.63 -25.71 0.27
N THR A 98 9.02 -25.89 1.53
CA THR A 98 8.41 -26.86 2.45
C THR A 98 7.55 -26.16 3.50
N MET A 99 6.38 -26.71 3.80
CA MET A 99 5.46 -26.14 4.78
C MET A 99 5.00 -27.15 5.84
N ASN A 100 4.67 -26.64 7.02
CA ASN A 100 3.94 -27.41 8.03
C ASN A 100 2.44 -27.32 7.72
N THR A 101 1.84 -28.44 7.31
CA THR A 101 0.44 -28.52 6.87
C THR A 101 -0.56 -28.34 8.02
N SER A 102 -0.11 -28.48 9.26
CA SER A 102 -0.94 -28.27 10.45
C SER A 102 -1.01 -26.80 10.88
N ASP A 103 -0.14 -25.94 10.36
CA ASP A 103 -0.03 -24.53 10.72
C ASP A 103 -0.62 -23.62 9.63
N ILE A 104 -1.96 -23.57 9.61
CA ILE A 104 -2.73 -22.77 8.64
C ILE A 104 -2.37 -21.28 8.71
N PRO A 105 -2.23 -20.63 9.89
CA PRO A 105 -1.81 -19.23 9.95
C PRO A 105 -0.48 -18.95 9.25
N SER A 106 0.53 -19.79 9.46
CA SER A 106 1.81 -19.64 8.77
C SER A 106 1.68 -19.88 7.26
N ALA A 107 0.86 -20.83 6.84
CA ALA A 107 0.58 -21.08 5.42
C ALA A 107 -0.05 -19.85 4.73
N LEU A 108 -1.05 -19.23 5.37
CA LEU A 108 -1.70 -18.01 4.88
C LEU A 108 -0.69 -16.86 4.72
N MET A 109 0.21 -16.69 5.69
CA MET A 109 1.23 -15.64 5.64
C MET A 109 2.17 -15.81 4.43
N VAL A 110 2.65 -17.03 4.19
CA VAL A 110 3.54 -17.32 3.05
C VAL A 110 2.81 -17.19 1.71
N VAL A 111 1.54 -17.58 1.63
CA VAL A 111 0.72 -17.37 0.42
C VAL A 111 0.57 -15.87 0.14
N ASN A 112 0.31 -15.04 1.16
CA ASN A 112 0.23 -13.59 0.98
C ASN A 112 1.55 -12.98 0.53
N GLU A 113 2.69 -13.44 1.06
CA GLU A 113 4.02 -13.04 0.55
C GLU A 113 4.19 -13.41 -0.94
N ALA A 114 3.72 -14.60 -1.34
CA ALA A 114 3.79 -15.05 -2.73
C ALA A 114 2.90 -14.23 -3.68
N ILE A 115 1.68 -13.87 -3.25
CA ILE A 115 0.77 -13.00 -4.01
C ILE A 115 1.45 -11.66 -4.26
N ALA A 116 1.97 -11.01 -3.21
CA ALA A 116 2.62 -9.71 -3.33
C ALA A 116 3.83 -9.76 -4.26
N TRP A 117 4.67 -10.79 -4.11
CA TRP A 117 5.84 -11.00 -4.96
C TRP A 117 5.47 -11.22 -6.43
N TYR A 118 4.51 -12.11 -6.72
CA TYR A 118 4.11 -12.42 -8.09
C TYR A 118 3.35 -11.26 -8.75
N ALA A 119 2.56 -10.51 -7.98
CA ALA A 119 1.89 -9.30 -8.45
C ALA A 119 2.89 -8.21 -8.89
N GLN A 120 3.93 -7.98 -8.09
CA GLN A 120 5.00 -7.03 -8.43
C GLN A 120 5.72 -7.47 -9.72
N LEU A 121 6.08 -8.76 -9.79
CA LEU A 121 6.73 -9.33 -10.96
C LEU A 121 5.87 -9.17 -12.22
N TYR A 122 4.56 -9.42 -12.11
CA TYR A 122 3.62 -9.21 -13.21
C TYR A 122 3.55 -7.76 -13.65
N ALA A 123 3.42 -6.83 -12.71
CA ALA A 123 3.37 -5.40 -12.98
C ALA A 123 4.63 -4.89 -13.70
N ASP A 124 5.82 -5.30 -13.25
CA ASP A 124 7.10 -4.87 -13.82
C ASP A 124 7.26 -5.29 -15.30
N ASN A 125 6.62 -6.40 -15.70
CA ASN A 125 6.71 -6.97 -17.05
C ASN A 125 5.51 -6.63 -17.95
N THR A 126 4.44 -6.05 -17.41
CA THR A 126 3.24 -5.68 -18.18
C THR A 126 2.92 -4.20 -18.15
N ALA A 127 3.64 -3.40 -17.36
CA ALA A 127 3.60 -1.95 -17.46
C ALA A 127 3.93 -1.55 -18.92
N PRO A 128 3.09 -0.73 -19.58
CA PRO A 128 3.36 -0.33 -20.95
C PRO A 128 4.70 0.39 -21.02
N GLU A 129 5.63 -0.15 -21.83
CA GLU A 129 6.81 0.60 -22.30
C GLU A 129 6.30 1.81 -23.08
N THR A 130 6.15 2.95 -22.41
CA THR A 130 5.78 4.18 -23.10
C THR A 130 6.99 4.65 -23.89
N GLU A 131 7.04 4.31 -25.19
CA GLU A 131 7.77 5.13 -26.17
C GLU A 131 7.09 6.51 -26.20
N SER A 132 7.56 7.41 -25.35
CA SER A 132 7.08 8.80 -25.28
C SER A 132 8.23 9.77 -25.52
N ASP A 133 8.07 10.55 -26.58
CA ASP A 133 8.81 11.75 -26.93
C ASP A 133 9.12 12.61 -25.68
N PRO A 134 10.34 13.14 -25.49
CA PRO A 134 10.77 13.75 -24.22
C PRO A 134 10.18 15.14 -23.93
N SER A 135 9.09 15.55 -24.58
CA SER A 135 8.63 16.94 -24.52
C SER A 135 7.15 17.17 -24.20
N ASP A 136 6.34 16.17 -23.87
CA ASP A 136 4.93 16.46 -23.55
C ASP A 136 4.23 15.52 -22.56
N VAL A 137 4.97 14.93 -21.61
CA VAL A 137 4.37 14.23 -20.47
C VAL A 137 4.98 14.78 -19.19
N SER A 138 4.23 15.65 -18.52
CA SER A 138 4.44 15.95 -17.11
C SER A 138 4.46 14.63 -16.35
N ILE A 139 5.58 14.35 -15.69
CA ILE A 139 5.79 13.20 -14.82
C ILE A 139 4.93 13.39 -13.57
N ASP A 140 3.62 13.17 -13.71
CA ASP A 140 2.65 13.36 -12.62
C ASP A 140 1.46 12.38 -12.70
N ALA A 141 1.57 11.31 -13.49
CA ALA A 141 0.45 10.40 -13.74
C ALA A 141 0.81 8.90 -13.72
N LEU A 142 1.79 8.51 -12.91
CA LEU A 142 1.95 7.13 -12.46
C LEU A 142 2.32 7.16 -10.98
N PRO A 143 1.34 7.11 -10.05
CA PRO A 143 1.65 6.82 -8.66
C PRO A 143 2.22 5.40 -8.62
N GLY A 144 3.44 5.29 -8.10
CA GLY A 144 4.05 3.99 -7.84
C GLY A 144 3.09 3.14 -7.00
N PHE A 145 3.10 1.83 -7.24
CA PHE A 145 2.41 0.81 -6.46
C PHE A 145 2.50 1.10 -4.95
N GLY A 146 1.54 1.85 -4.44
CA GLY A 146 1.56 2.43 -3.12
C GLY A 146 0.65 1.61 -2.23
N VAL A 147 1.20 0.57 -1.58
CA VAL A 147 0.50 -0.16 -0.51
C VAL A 147 -0.15 0.82 0.48
N ASN A 148 0.51 1.95 0.72
CA ASN A 148 0.02 3.04 1.57
C ASN A 148 -1.09 3.89 0.95
N GLU A 149 -1.11 4.11 -0.37
CA GLU A 149 -2.16 4.91 -1.05
C GLU A 149 -3.53 4.23 -0.91
N VAL A 150 -3.56 2.91 -1.10
CA VAL A 150 -4.78 2.13 -0.92
C VAL A 150 -5.17 2.01 0.55
N LEU A 151 -4.20 1.92 1.47
CA LEU A 151 -4.47 1.97 2.91
C LEU A 151 -5.15 3.29 3.29
N TYR A 152 -4.65 4.42 2.79
CA TYR A 152 -5.18 5.74 3.11
C TYR A 152 -6.58 5.98 2.55
N GLU A 153 -6.91 5.45 1.37
CA GLU A 153 -8.27 5.52 0.83
C GLU A 153 -9.31 4.82 1.74
N LEU A 154 -8.92 3.72 2.40
CA LEU A 154 -9.80 2.90 3.24
C LEU A 154 -9.92 3.39 4.70
N MET A 155 -9.05 4.31 5.11
CA MET A 155 -9.04 4.84 6.48
C MET A 155 -10.17 5.84 6.72
N SER A 156 -10.70 5.85 7.95
CA SER A 156 -11.55 6.95 8.37
C SER A 156 -10.76 8.26 8.42
N ASP A 157 -11.44 9.39 8.30
CA ASP A 157 -10.77 10.69 8.37
C ASP A 157 -10.02 10.88 9.71
N ALA A 158 -10.54 10.29 10.80
CA ALA A 158 -9.86 10.29 12.10
C ALA A 158 -8.58 9.43 12.10
N ASP A 159 -8.60 8.26 11.45
CA ASP A 159 -7.41 7.41 11.35
C ASP A 159 -6.35 8.05 10.44
N LYS A 160 -6.77 8.66 9.32
CA LYS A 160 -5.88 9.41 8.43
C LYS A 160 -5.16 10.52 9.20
N LEU A 161 -5.84 11.23 10.10
CA LEU A 161 -5.20 12.22 10.97
C LEU A 161 -4.24 11.62 11.99
N GLY A 162 -4.57 10.47 12.57
CA GLY A 162 -3.68 9.75 13.47
C GLY A 162 -2.37 9.37 12.77
N GLU A 163 -2.48 8.88 11.55
CA GLU A 163 -1.34 8.53 10.71
C GLU A 163 -0.56 9.77 10.24
N LEU A 164 -1.24 10.83 9.82
CA LEU A 164 -0.62 12.12 9.49
C LEU A 164 0.20 12.65 10.67
N THR A 165 -0.36 12.59 11.89
CA THR A 165 0.32 13.00 13.12
C THR A 165 1.59 12.18 13.35
N ARG A 166 1.51 10.86 13.16
CA ARG A 166 2.64 9.94 13.31
C ARG A 166 3.74 10.24 12.29
N GLN A 167 3.39 10.45 11.02
CA GLN A 167 4.33 10.72 9.95
C GLN A 167 4.98 12.10 10.09
N VAL A 168 4.24 13.13 10.51
CA VAL A 168 4.81 14.45 10.83
C VAL A 168 5.81 14.36 11.99
N GLY A 169 5.53 13.55 13.02
CA GLY A 169 6.48 13.27 14.10
C GLY A 169 7.76 12.61 13.58
N ARG A 170 7.61 11.55 12.77
CA ARG A 170 8.73 10.83 12.13
C ARG A 170 9.57 11.75 11.25
N LEU A 171 8.94 12.65 10.48
CA LEU A 171 9.63 13.64 9.65
C LEU A 171 10.49 14.57 10.51
N ARG A 172 9.94 15.10 11.60
CA ARG A 172 10.67 15.99 12.51
C ARG A 172 11.83 15.26 13.19
N ASP A 173 11.63 14.01 13.60
CA ASP A 173 12.69 13.19 14.18
C ASP A 173 13.81 12.93 13.18
N ALA A 174 13.48 12.59 11.92
CA ALA A 174 14.44 12.39 10.84
C ALA A 174 15.27 13.66 10.57
N LEU A 175 14.62 14.83 10.56
CA LEU A 175 15.29 16.12 10.40
C LEU A 175 16.22 16.44 11.58
N ASN A 176 15.79 16.15 12.81
CA ASN A 176 16.58 16.39 14.02
C ASN A 176 17.86 15.54 14.06
N ILE A 177 17.80 14.30 13.59
CA ILE A 177 18.96 13.40 13.53
C ILE A 177 19.80 13.58 12.24
N GLY A 178 19.34 14.41 11.30
CA GLY A 178 20.01 14.70 10.04
C GLY A 178 19.89 13.60 8.97
N ASP A 179 18.94 12.67 9.12
CA ASP A 179 18.68 11.61 8.15
C ASP A 179 17.82 12.14 7.00
N ARG A 180 18.51 12.64 5.96
CA ARG A 180 17.86 13.25 4.79
C ARG A 180 17.06 12.25 3.96
N GLY A 181 17.51 11.00 3.88
CA GLY A 181 16.80 9.95 3.13
C GLY A 181 15.47 9.63 3.79
N LEU A 182 15.50 9.36 5.10
CA LEU A 182 14.27 9.13 5.88
C LEU A 182 13.31 10.33 5.83
N ALA A 183 13.84 11.56 5.84
CA ALA A 183 13.02 12.77 5.74
C ALA A 183 12.35 12.92 4.37
N GLU A 184 13.05 12.63 3.28
CA GLU A 184 12.50 12.65 1.91
C GLU A 184 11.44 11.56 1.72
N ASP A 185 11.72 10.32 2.18
CA ASP A 185 10.75 9.22 2.12
C ASP A 185 9.48 9.55 2.91
N THR A 186 9.64 10.08 4.13
CA THR A 186 8.51 10.45 5.00
C THR A 186 7.70 11.61 4.40
N GLN A 187 8.35 12.55 3.70
CA GLN A 187 7.63 13.62 2.99
C GLN A 187 6.78 13.07 1.85
N GLN A 188 7.31 12.10 1.11
CA GLN A 188 6.56 11.46 0.03
C GLN A 188 5.36 10.67 0.59
N GLU A 189 5.52 9.96 1.70
CA GLU A 189 4.41 9.29 2.41
C GLU A 189 3.32 10.29 2.85
N ILE A 190 3.71 11.43 3.44
CA ILE A 190 2.76 12.49 3.85
C ILE A 190 2.04 13.09 2.64
N ALA A 191 2.75 13.29 1.53
CA ALA A 191 2.16 13.82 0.30
C ALA A 191 1.07 12.87 -0.23
N ILE A 192 1.35 11.57 -0.30
CA ILE A 192 0.36 10.55 -0.72
C ILE A 192 -0.85 10.58 0.21
N LEU A 193 -0.66 10.56 1.54
CA LEU A 193 -1.75 10.67 2.51
C LEU A 193 -2.58 11.95 2.32
N GLY A 194 -1.92 13.07 2.00
CA GLY A 194 -2.55 14.36 1.78
C GLY A 194 -3.55 14.38 0.63
N HIS A 195 -3.35 13.55 -0.41
CA HIS A 195 -4.30 13.43 -1.53
C HIS A 195 -5.66 12.85 -1.11
N HIS A 196 -5.72 12.16 0.03
CA HIS A 196 -6.94 11.57 0.58
C HIS A 196 -7.62 12.45 1.65
N LEU A 197 -7.14 13.68 1.84
CA LEU A 197 -7.71 14.69 2.72
C LEU A 197 -8.20 15.88 1.90
N PRO A 198 -9.30 16.55 2.28
CA PRO A 198 -9.76 17.74 1.58
C PRO A 198 -8.73 18.87 1.61
N ASP A 199 -8.60 19.63 0.52
CA ASP A 199 -7.62 20.73 0.35
C ASP A 199 -7.60 21.73 1.51
N ASN A 200 -8.73 21.94 2.18
CA ASN A 200 -8.83 22.83 3.33
C ASN A 200 -8.00 22.38 4.55
N HIS A 201 -7.41 21.17 4.54
CA HIS A 201 -6.51 20.66 5.58
C HIS A 201 -5.09 21.22 5.46
N GLN A 202 -4.70 21.81 4.33
CA GLN A 202 -3.42 22.52 4.19
C GLN A 202 -2.18 21.67 4.55
N ILE A 203 -2.14 20.46 4.00
CA ILE A 203 -1.08 19.47 4.29
C ILE A 203 0.30 19.96 3.81
N THR A 204 0.35 20.75 2.74
CA THR A 204 1.60 21.31 2.23
C THR A 204 2.22 22.27 3.25
N GLU A 205 1.41 23.17 3.82
CA GLU A 205 1.83 24.14 4.82
C GLU A 205 2.24 23.47 6.13
N LEU A 206 1.56 22.38 6.50
CA LEU A 206 1.95 21.51 7.62
C LEU A 206 3.35 20.90 7.40
N VAL A 207 3.63 20.37 6.21
CA VAL A 207 4.95 19.79 5.89
C VAL A 207 6.03 20.87 5.91
N ASP A 208 5.77 22.04 5.33
CA ASP A 208 6.73 23.15 5.34
C ASP A 208 7.04 23.63 6.76
N ALA A 209 6.02 23.74 7.61
CA ALA A 209 6.20 24.03 9.03
C ALA A 209 7.07 22.98 9.73
N ALA A 210 6.80 21.69 9.48
CA ALA A 210 7.57 20.58 10.05
C ALA A 210 9.03 20.55 9.57
N ARG A 211 9.32 21.07 8.38
CA ARG A 211 10.66 21.11 7.77
C ARG A 211 11.59 22.17 8.32
N SER A 212 11.05 23.27 8.84
CA SER A 212 11.82 24.40 9.38
C SER A 212 12.86 23.99 10.44
N GLY A 213 12.59 22.92 11.21
CA GLY A 213 13.48 22.40 12.24
C GLY A 213 13.68 23.33 13.45
N ASP A 214 12.94 24.44 13.54
CA ASP A 214 13.02 25.41 14.63
C ASP A 214 11.79 25.35 15.57
N ASP A 215 11.89 25.99 16.75
CA ASP A 215 10.81 26.00 17.74
C ASP A 215 9.52 26.67 17.21
N THR A 216 9.66 27.55 16.21
CA THR A 216 8.54 28.26 15.59
C THR A 216 7.76 27.32 14.68
N GLY A 217 8.43 26.62 13.77
CA GLY A 217 7.75 25.70 12.88
C GLY A 217 7.32 24.40 13.54
N ALA A 218 7.97 23.99 14.64
CA ALA A 218 7.43 23.00 15.56
C ALA A 218 6.03 23.37 16.05
N LYS A 219 5.85 24.61 16.51
CA LYS A 219 4.54 25.12 16.97
C LYS A 219 3.55 25.30 15.81
N LEU A 220 4.01 25.72 14.63
CA LEU A 220 3.15 25.80 13.45
C LEU A 220 2.64 24.42 13.05
N ALA A 221 3.50 23.41 13.01
CA ALA A 221 3.11 22.04 12.67
C ALA A 221 2.05 21.51 13.65
N ASP A 222 2.23 21.75 14.95
CA ASP A 222 1.25 21.37 15.97
C ASP A 222 -0.09 22.10 15.77
N LEU A 223 -0.07 23.40 15.44
CA LEU A 223 -1.28 24.18 15.15
C LEU A 223 -1.99 23.71 13.88
N TYR A 224 -1.25 23.38 12.82
CA TYR A 224 -1.82 22.82 11.58
C TYR A 224 -2.47 21.45 11.85
N LEU A 225 -1.84 20.57 12.63
CA LEU A 225 -2.44 19.30 13.04
C LEU A 225 -3.72 19.52 13.86
N GLN A 226 -3.69 20.42 14.86
CA GLN A 226 -4.88 20.77 15.64
C GLN A 226 -6.02 21.30 14.76
N ARG A 227 -5.70 22.15 13.78
CA ARG A 227 -6.67 22.66 12.80
C ARG A 227 -7.31 21.51 12.03
N CYS A 228 -6.52 20.54 11.57
CA CYS A 228 -7.01 19.35 10.87
C CYS A 228 -7.98 18.53 11.75
N PHE A 229 -7.65 18.30 13.03
CA PHE A 229 -8.56 17.62 13.97
C PHE A 229 -9.91 18.35 14.15
N HIS A 230 -9.88 19.68 14.26
CA HIS A 230 -11.10 20.47 14.41
C HIS A 230 -11.93 20.52 13.13
N LEU A 231 -11.29 20.48 11.95
CA LEU A 231 -12.01 20.41 10.67
C LEU A 231 -12.81 19.13 10.55
N ILE A 232 -12.21 17.98 10.87
CA ILE A 232 -12.89 16.67 10.82
C ILE A 232 -13.96 16.53 11.90
N SER A 233 -13.76 17.16 13.06
CA SER A 233 -14.77 17.18 14.12
C SER A 233 -15.87 18.24 13.91
N GLU A 234 -15.85 18.96 12.78
CA GLU A 234 -16.75 20.09 12.47
C GLU A 234 -16.79 21.19 13.56
N GLU A 235 -15.70 21.37 14.29
CA GLU A 235 -15.59 22.33 15.40
C GLU A 235 -15.16 23.73 14.89
N TYR A 236 -15.94 24.32 13.99
CA TYR A 236 -15.59 25.54 13.25
C TYR A 236 -15.19 26.74 14.13
N MET A 237 -15.74 26.87 15.34
CA MET A 237 -15.31 27.92 16.28
C MET A 237 -13.84 27.74 16.70
N LYS A 238 -13.43 26.51 16.98
CA LYS A 238 -12.05 26.19 17.35
C LYS A 238 -11.11 26.30 16.16
N VAL A 239 -11.57 25.93 14.95
CA VAL A 239 -10.82 26.18 13.71
C VAL A 239 -10.46 27.66 13.59
N GLY A 240 -11.43 28.57 13.83
CA GLY A 240 -11.18 30.02 13.79
C GLY A 240 -10.19 30.52 14.85
N GLU A 241 -10.21 29.94 16.06
CA GLU A 241 -9.23 30.24 17.11
C GLU A 241 -7.81 29.80 16.72
N VAL A 242 -7.68 28.59 16.18
CA VAL A 242 -6.39 28.04 15.71
C VAL A 242 -5.87 28.83 14.51
N GLU A 243 -6.71 29.21 13.55
CA GLU A 243 -6.30 30.05 12.41
C GLU A 243 -5.84 31.46 12.83
N SER A 244 -6.35 32.00 13.94
CA SER A 244 -5.85 33.25 14.51
C SER A 244 -4.44 33.06 15.08
N GLN A 245 -4.20 31.92 15.76
CA GLN A 245 -2.89 31.58 16.32
C GLN A 245 -1.85 31.34 15.23
N ILE A 246 -2.20 30.59 14.17
CA ILE A 246 -1.33 30.36 13.00
C ILE A 246 -0.91 31.71 12.41
N ARG A 247 -1.88 32.59 12.09
CA ARG A 247 -1.59 33.91 11.52
C ARG A 247 -0.72 34.79 12.42
N GLN A 248 -0.92 34.74 13.74
CA GLN A 248 -0.08 35.50 14.68
C GLN A 248 1.37 34.99 14.69
N LEU A 249 1.55 33.67 14.60
CA LEU A 249 2.87 33.06 14.60
C LEU A 249 3.61 33.30 13.27
N GLU A 250 2.91 33.20 12.13
CA GLU A 250 3.43 33.53 10.80
C GLU A 250 3.77 35.03 10.67
N ALA A 251 2.91 35.92 11.18
CA ALA A 251 3.16 37.36 11.17
C ALA A 251 4.29 37.77 12.12
N GLY A 252 4.56 36.97 13.15
CA GLY A 252 5.74 37.10 14.01
C GLY A 252 7.03 36.59 13.37
N GLY A 253 6.93 35.84 12.26
CA GLY A 253 8.03 35.21 11.53
C GLY A 253 8.21 35.77 10.12
N THR A 254 8.80 36.96 9.98
CA THR A 254 9.43 37.39 8.71
C THR A 254 10.56 38.37 9.00
N PRO A 255 11.61 38.44 8.17
CA PRO A 255 12.76 37.52 8.17
C PRO A 255 14.05 38.26 8.53
N GLY A 256 14.93 37.62 9.31
CA GLY A 256 16.22 38.19 9.73
C GLY A 256 17.40 37.54 9.02
N GLN A 257 17.85 38.19 7.94
CA GLN A 257 19.18 38.14 7.27
C GLN A 257 19.63 36.85 6.56
#